data_AF-A0A956VWR9-F1
#
_entry.id   AF-A0A956VWR9-F1
#
_cell.length_a   1.000
_cell.length_b   1.000
_cell.length_c   1.000
_cell.angle_alpha   90.00
_cell.angle_beta   90.00
_cell.angle_gamma   90.00
#
_symmetry.space_group_name_H-M   'P 1'
#
loop_
_entity.id
_entity.type
_entity.pdbx_description
1 polymer ?
#
loop_
_entity_poly.entity_id
_entity_poly.type
_entity_poly.pdbx_seq_one_letter_code
_entity_poly.pdbx_strand_id
1 'polypeptide(L)'
;MAASPVSWFPTQPDEIDDAWLSRILGAEVRSHRVEALRDRQGVNGETHRILVEGDGTPRSIVAKFPHAPSRGVAVYQRWYEREVRFYRELAP
;
A
#
# COMPACT_ATOMS: atom_id res chain seq x y z
N MET A 1 19.03 -9.87 9.39
CA MET A 1 18.47 -9.13 10.55
C MET A 1 16.99 -8.86 10.24
N ALA A 2 16.06 -9.21 11.13
CA ALA A 2 14.67 -8.84 10.94
C ALA A 2 14.52 -7.32 11.12
N ALA A 3 13.87 -6.63 10.19
CA ALA A 3 13.57 -5.21 10.33
C ALA A 3 12.72 -4.99 11.59
N SER A 4 13.06 -3.99 12.41
CA SER A 4 12.25 -3.61 13.57
C SER A 4 10.81 -3.32 13.14
N PRO A 5 9.79 -3.64 13.95
CA PRO A 5 8.40 -3.37 13.59
C PRO A 5 8.22 -1.89 13.30
N VAL A 6 7.50 -1.55 12.22
CA VAL A 6 7.16 -0.16 11.93
C VAL A 6 6.12 0.27 12.97
N SER A 7 6.46 1.24 13.83
CA SER A 7 5.55 1.73 14.88
C SER A 7 4.41 2.60 14.34
N TRP A 8 4.42 2.85 13.03
CA TRP A 8 3.54 3.76 12.34
C TRP A 8 3.25 3.24 10.93
N PHE A 9 2.03 3.43 10.45
CA PHE A 9 1.59 2.95 9.14
C PHE A 9 0.81 4.08 8.43
N PRO A 10 1.19 4.46 7.19
CA PRO A 10 0.48 5.46 6.41
C PRO A 10 -0.98 5.07 6.20
N THR A 11 -1.89 5.94 6.60
CA THR A 11 -3.33 5.79 6.40
C THR A 11 -3.84 6.58 5.20
N GLN A 12 -3.04 7.52 4.68
CA GLN A 12 -3.30 8.29 3.47
C GLN A 12 -2.10 8.26 2.51
N PRO A 13 -2.29 8.49 1.20
CA PRO A 13 -1.20 8.41 0.23
C PRO A 13 -0.08 9.43 0.44
N ASP A 14 -0.42 10.63 0.89
CA ASP A 14 0.50 11.75 1.15
C ASP A 14 1.33 11.59 2.44
N GLU A 15 0.97 10.61 3.28
CA GLU A 15 1.76 10.25 4.45
C GLU A 15 2.98 9.40 4.08
N ILE A 16 3.03 8.78 2.90
CA ILE A 16 4.18 7.96 2.50
C ILE A 16 5.41 8.84 2.29
N ASP A 17 6.55 8.41 2.86
CA ASP A 17 7.86 9.00 2.60
C ASP A 17 8.91 7.94 2.20
N ASP A 18 10.06 8.41 1.72
CA ASP A 18 11.15 7.55 1.24
C ASP A 18 11.77 6.71 2.36
N ALA A 19 11.79 7.21 3.60
CA ALA A 19 12.34 6.50 4.75
C ALA A 19 11.47 5.30 5.15
N TRP A 20 10.16 5.49 5.12
CA TRP A 20 9.17 4.45 5.35
C TRP A 20 9.23 3.39 4.25
N LEU A 21 9.27 3.80 2.98
CA LEU A 21 9.41 2.88 1.84
C LEU A 21 10.71 2.07 1.92
N SER A 22 11.83 2.73 2.26
CA SER A 22 13.12 2.05 2.42
C SER A 22 13.05 0.95 3.48
N ARG A 23 12.38 1.24 4.60
CA ARG A 23 12.20 0.28 5.70
C ARG A 23 11.34 -0.91 5.29
N ILE A 24 10.22 -0.69 4.61
CA ILE A 24 9.30 -1.79 4.25
C ILE A 24 9.83 -2.64 3.08
N LEU A 25 10.59 -2.04 2.16
CA LEU A 25 11.19 -2.73 1.02
C LEU A 25 12.52 -3.40 1.37
N GLY A 26 13.18 -2.98 2.45
CA GLY A 26 14.49 -3.51 2.84
C GLY A 26 15.61 -3.10 1.87
N ALA A 27 15.43 -2.01 1.13
CA ALA A 27 16.36 -1.46 0.15
C ALA A 27 16.31 0.08 0.21
N GLU A 28 17.37 0.76 -0.24
CA GLU A 28 17.43 2.22 -0.22
C GLU A 28 16.53 2.81 -1.32
N VAL A 29 15.51 3.56 -0.91
CA VAL A 29 14.67 4.37 -1.79
C VAL A 29 15.21 5.79 -1.81
N ARG A 30 15.61 6.27 -2.99
CA ARG A 30 16.09 7.64 -3.20
C ARG A 30 14.97 8.65 -3.41
N SER A 31 13.90 8.22 -4.06
CA SER A 31 12.70 9.05 -4.27
C SER A 31 11.51 8.19 -4.65
N HIS A 32 10.31 8.71 -4.39
CA HIS A 32 9.06 8.09 -4.81
C HIS A 32 8.12 9.10 -5.46
N ARG A 33 7.13 8.58 -6.21
CA ARG A 33 6.01 9.35 -6.74
C ARG A 33 4.72 8.57 -6.61
N VAL A 34 3.68 9.22 -6.08
CA VAL A 34 2.35 8.63 -5.93
C VAL A 34 1.44 9.05 -7.09
N GLU A 35 0.81 8.08 -7.73
CA GLU A 35 -0.13 8.27 -8.84
C GLU A 35 -1.45 7.57 -8.53
N ALA A 36 -2.55 8.33 -8.47
CA ALA A 36 -3.88 7.75 -8.30
C ALA A 36 -4.27 6.94 -9.55
N LEU A 37 -4.71 5.70 -9.36
CA LEU A 37 -5.28 4.88 -10.44
C LEU A 37 -6.78 5.21 -10.56
N ARG A 38 -7.08 6.37 -11.16
CA ARG A 38 -8.42 7.01 -11.14
C ARG A 38 -9.53 6.14 -11.73
N ASP A 39 -9.22 5.26 -12.67
CA ASP A 39 -10.18 4.29 -13.25
C ASP A 39 -10.50 3.10 -12.31
N ARG A 40 -9.88 3.07 -11.12
CA ARG A 40 -10.01 2.02 -10.11
C ARG A 40 -10.40 2.56 -8.74
N GLN A 41 -11.32 3.52 -8.71
CA GLN A 41 -12.00 3.88 -7.46
C GLN A 41 -12.96 2.74 -7.09
N GLY A 42 -12.49 1.85 -6.22
CA GLY A 42 -13.28 0.75 -5.70
C GLY A 42 -14.22 1.24 -4.59
N VAL A 43 -15.32 0.53 -4.40
CA VAL A 43 -16.29 0.83 -3.33
C VAL A 43 -15.63 0.86 -1.95
N ASN A 44 -14.55 0.10 -1.75
CA ASN A 44 -13.88 -0.11 -0.47
C ASN A 44 -12.53 0.61 -0.31
N GLY A 45 -12.07 1.35 -1.32
CA GLY A 45 -10.77 2.00 -1.24
C GLY A 45 -10.28 2.62 -2.54
N GLU A 46 -9.30 3.50 -2.38
CA GLU A 46 -8.58 4.17 -3.46
C GLU A 46 -7.27 3.46 -3.71
N THR A 47 -6.97 3.20 -4.98
CA THR A 47 -5.76 2.49 -5.38
C THR A 47 -4.77 3.46 -6.02
N HIS A 48 -3.53 3.40 -5.57
CA HIS A 48 -2.43 4.23 -6.05
C HIS A 48 -1.29 3.36 -6.55
N ARG A 49 -0.63 3.79 -7.62
CA ARG A 49 0.68 3.31 -8.01
C ARG A 49 1.72 4.21 -7.34
N ILE A 50 2.69 3.60 -6.68
CA ILE A 50 3.85 4.30 -6.14
C ILE A 50 5.02 3.89 -7.02
N LEU A 51 5.54 4.84 -7.79
CA LEU A 51 6.79 4.70 -8.52
C LEU A 51 7.93 4.85 -7.52
N VAL A 52 8.93 3.99 -7.60
CA VAL A 52 10.03 3.92 -6.63
C VAL A 52 11.35 3.94 -7.39
N GLU A 53 12.22 4.87 -7.01
CA GLU A 53 13.59 4.95 -7.51
C GLU A 53 14.55 4.57 -6.40
N GLY A 54 15.39 3.56 -6.66
CA GLY A 54 16.30 3.00 -5.67
C GLY A 54 17.03 1.79 -6.24
N ASP A 55 18.13 1.42 -5.61
CA ASP A 55 18.90 0.25 -6.05
C ASP A 55 18.39 -0.98 -5.30
N GLY A 56 18.01 -2.03 -6.05
CA GLY A 56 17.41 -3.24 -5.47
C GLY A 56 15.94 -3.10 -5.07
N THR A 57 15.28 -1.98 -5.39
CA THR A 57 13.84 -1.77 -5.18
C THR A 57 13.03 -2.26 -6.39
N PRO A 58 11.74 -2.63 -6.23
CA PRO A 58 10.84 -2.73 -7.37
C PRO A 58 10.69 -1.37 -8.06
N ARG A 59 10.43 -1.36 -9.37
CA ARG A 59 10.13 -0.11 -10.11
C ARG A 59 8.86 0.59 -9.66
N SER A 60 7.90 -0.19 -9.14
CA SER A 60 6.67 0.35 -8.59
C SER A 60 5.98 -0.65 -7.67
N ILE A 61 5.17 -0.16 -6.75
CA ILE A 61 4.23 -0.93 -5.95
C ILE A 61 2.81 -0.40 -6.13
N VAL A 62 1.82 -1.21 -5.74
CA VAL A 62 0.42 -0.79 -5.66
C VAL A 62 0.03 -0.69 -4.20
N ALA A 63 -0.49 0.46 -3.79
CA ALA A 63 -1.02 0.70 -2.45
C ALA A 63 -2.52 0.97 -2.52
N LYS A 64 -3.26 0.46 -1.55
CA LYS A 64 -4.71 0.65 -1.44
C LYS A 64 -5.04 1.26 -0.09
N PHE A 65 -5.76 2.38 -0.10
CA PHE A 65 -6.17 3.12 1.09
C PHE A 65 -7.68 2.98 1.31
N PRO A 66 -8.14 2.91 2.57
CA PRO A 66 -9.56 2.76 2.85
C PRO A 66 -10.33 4.02 2.46
N HIS A 67 -11.48 3.85 1.81
CA HIS A 67 -12.38 4.96 1.52
C HIS A 67 -13.31 5.19 2.72
N ALA A 68 -13.24 6.38 3.33
CA ALA A 68 -13.85 6.64 4.63
C ALA A 68 -15.36 6.31 4.72
N PRO A 69 -16.21 6.66 3.73
CA PRO A 69 -17.64 6.35 3.76
C PRO A 69 -17.99 4.85 3.88
N SER A 70 -17.18 3.96 3.31
CA SER A 70 -17.46 2.52 3.25
C SER A 70 -16.64 1.69 4.24
N ARG A 71 -15.65 2.29 4.92
CA ARG A 71 -14.71 1.59 5.81
C ARG A 71 -15.41 0.73 6.87
N GLY A 72 -16.47 1.24 7.51
CA GLY A 72 -17.20 0.51 8.55
C GLY A 72 -17.83 -0.78 8.02
N VAL A 73 -18.49 -0.70 6.85
CA VAL A 73 -19.09 -1.85 6.18
C VAL A 73 -18.01 -2.81 5.68
N ALA A 74 -16.91 -2.30 5.13
CA ALA A 74 -15.79 -3.09 4.66
C ALA A 74 -15.15 -3.93 5.76
N VAL A 75 -14.99 -3.37 6.96
CA VAL A 75 -14.50 -4.08 8.15
C VAL A 75 -15.52 -5.12 8.62
N TYR A 76 -16.79 -4.74 8.77
CA TYR A 76 -17.85 -5.66 9.21
C TYR A 76 -17.96 -6.91 8.31
N GLN A 77 -17.88 -6.71 6.99
CA GLN A 77 -17.95 -7.78 6.01
C GLN A 77 -16.60 -8.42 5.66
N ARG A 78 -15.52 -8.02 6.36
CA ARG A 78 -14.16 -8.56 6.19
C ARG A 78 -13.61 -8.45 4.77
N TRP A 79 -13.90 -7.35 4.08
CA TRP A 79 -13.51 -7.16 2.68
C TRP A 79 -11.99 -7.08 2.50
N TYR A 80 -11.28 -6.36 3.39
CA TYR A 80 -9.83 -6.22 3.31
C TYR A 80 -9.10 -7.54 3.57
N GLU A 81 -9.56 -8.32 4.56
CA GLU A 81 -8.98 -9.62 4.87
C GLU A 81 -9.17 -10.60 3.71
N ARG A 82 -10.35 -10.59 3.07
CA ARG A 82 -10.62 -11.42 1.89
C ARG A 82 -9.76 -11.03 0.69
N GLU A 83 -9.55 -9.73 0.46
CA GLU A 83 -8.69 -9.23 -0.61
C GLU A 83 -7.22 -9.64 -0.41
N VAL A 84 -6.69 -9.52 0.82
CA VAL A 84 -5.33 -9.97 1.16
C VAL A 84 -5.19 -11.49 0.97
N ARG A 85 -6.18 -12.27 1.44
CA ARG A 85 -6.17 -13.73 1.26
C ARG A 85 -6.23 -14.13 -0.20
N PHE A 86 -7.03 -13.46 -1.03
CA PHE A 86 -7.09 -13.72 -2.47
C PHE A 86 -5.70 -13.62 -3.12
N TYR A 87 -4.98 -12.51 -2.90
CA TYR A 87 -3.64 -12.34 -3.48
C TYR A 87 -2.59 -13.29 -2.90
N ARG A 88 -2.75 -13.74 -1.65
CA ARG A 88 -1.80 -14.68 -1.03
C ARG A 88 -2.04 -16.14 -1.39
N GLU A 89 -3.30 -16.52 -1.52
CA GLU A 89 -3.71 -17.93 -1.55
C GLU A 89 -4.20 -18.37 -2.93
N LEU A 90 -4.73 -17.44 -3.75
CA LEU A 90 -5.43 -17.78 -5.00
C LEU A 90 -4.82 -17.15 -6.26
N ALA A 91 -4.07 -16.05 -6.14
CA ALA A 91 -3.46 -15.34 -7.27
C ALA A 91 -1.96 -15.04 -7.05
N PRO A 92 -1.09 -16.07 -6.94
CA PRO A 92 0.35 -15.89 -6.74
C PRO A 92 1.08 -15.36 -7.98
#